data_AF-A0A6B2LLF0-F1
#
_entry.id   AF-A0A6B2LLF0-F1
#
_cell.length_a   1.000
_cell.length_b   1.000
_cell.length_c   1.000
_cell.angle_alpha   90.00
_cell.angle_beta   90.00
_cell.angle_gamma   90.00
#
_symmetry.space_group_name_H-M   'P 1'
#
loop_
_entity.id
_entity.type
_entity.pdbx_description
1 polymer ?
#
loop_
_entity_poly.entity_id
_entity_poly.type
_entity_poly.pdbx_seq_one_letter_code
_entity_poly.pdbx_strand_id
1 'polypeptide(L)'
;MFFSGTISVSGNVLFWFTIIFVGWFIIRVVIKGRMVKEESLLVIRDLGVQINTKYYSGGGTSEFIDRKKIKSIIINEGITMGDIIFYMAIIVRKKEKMVIVFKTLRPRIDTLLDIFKGSRAIMFGS
;
A
#
# COMPACT_ATOMS: atom_id res chain seq x y z
N MET A 1 -14.46 -56.26 -20.83
CA MET A 1 -14.65 -56.38 -19.38
C MET A 1 -14.34 -55.01 -18.78
N PHE A 2 -15.37 -54.18 -18.54
CA PHE A 2 -15.19 -52.81 -18.05
C PHE A 2 -15.23 -52.83 -16.52
N PHE A 3 -14.08 -52.68 -15.86
CA PHE A 3 -14.00 -52.50 -14.42
C PHE A 3 -14.43 -51.06 -14.07
N SER A 4 -15.70 -50.87 -13.72
CA SER A 4 -16.20 -49.62 -13.15
C SER A 4 -16.02 -49.68 -11.62
N GLY A 5 -14.82 -49.33 -11.15
CA GLY A 5 -14.56 -49.17 -9.72
C GLY A 5 -15.15 -47.85 -9.21
N THR A 6 -16.28 -47.90 -8.52
CA THR A 6 -16.81 -46.74 -7.80
C THR A 6 -15.94 -46.49 -6.56
N ILE A 7 -15.17 -45.40 -6.55
CA ILE A 7 -14.40 -44.98 -5.39
C ILE A 7 -15.39 -44.54 -4.31
N SER A 8 -15.62 -45.38 -3.29
CA SER A 8 -16.40 -45.03 -2.12
C SER A 8 -15.57 -44.11 -1.23
N VAL A 9 -15.70 -42.81 -1.45
CA VAL A 9 -15.07 -41.80 -0.60
C VAL A 9 -15.84 -41.74 0.72
N SER A 10 -15.18 -42.06 1.83
CA SER A 10 -15.83 -41.99 3.15
C SER A 10 -16.29 -40.55 3.44
N GLY A 11 -17.46 -40.39 4.07
CA GLY A 11 -18.03 -39.07 4.38
C GLY A 11 -17.08 -38.15 5.16
N ASN A 12 -16.17 -38.75 5.95
CA ASN A 12 -15.12 -38.02 6.67
C ASN A 12 -14.10 -37.36 5.73
N VAL A 13 -13.73 -38.00 4.62
CA VAL A 13 -12.77 -37.44 3.67
C VAL A 13 -13.35 -36.23 2.95
N LEU A 14 -14.61 -36.30 2.50
CA LEU A 14 -15.32 -35.16 1.91
C LEU A 14 -15.44 -33.99 2.90
N PHE A 15 -15.71 -34.27 4.17
CA PHE A 15 -15.78 -33.26 5.24
C PHE A 15 -14.45 -32.52 5.44
N TRP A 16 -13.31 -33.22 5.41
CA TRP A 16 -12.01 -32.55 5.50
C TRP A 16 -11.71 -31.69 4.26
N PHE A 17 -12.08 -32.14 3.06
CA PHE A 17 -11.94 -31.33 1.85
C PHE A 17 -12.77 -30.05 1.89
N THR A 18 -14.00 -30.09 2.41
CA THR A 18 -14.83 -28.88 2.55
C THR A 18 -14.23 -27.89 3.55
N ILE A 19 -13.71 -28.35 4.69
CA ILE A 19 -13.03 -27.49 5.67
C ILE A 19 -11.81 -26.81 5.03
N ILE A 20 -10.97 -27.56 4.30
CA ILE A 20 -9.80 -27.00 3.63
C ILE A 20 -10.21 -25.96 2.59
N PHE A 21 -11.26 -26.23 1.81
CA PHE A 21 -11.73 -25.31 0.77
C PHE A 21 -12.31 -24.01 1.37
N VAL A 22 -13.10 -24.12 2.43
CA VAL A 22 -13.64 -22.96 3.16
C VAL A 22 -12.51 -22.16 3.82
N GLY A 23 -11.56 -22.83 4.47
CA GLY A 23 -10.38 -22.18 5.05
C GLY A 23 -9.57 -21.43 4.01
N TRP A 24 -9.30 -22.06 2.86
CA TRP A 24 -8.61 -21.42 1.73
C TRP A 24 -9.36 -20.20 1.21
N PHE A 25 -10.69 -20.28 1.08
CA PHE A 25 -11.53 -19.16 0.65
C PHE A 25 -11.49 -18.00 1.65
N ILE A 26 -11.62 -18.27 2.96
CA ILE A 26 -11.52 -17.26 4.01
C ILE A 26 -10.15 -16.56 3.96
N ILE A 27 -9.06 -17.33 3.85
CA ILE A 27 -7.71 -16.77 3.74
C ILE A 27 -7.60 -15.83 2.54
N ARG A 28 -8.12 -16.22 1.37
CA ARG A 28 -8.12 -15.36 0.17
C ARG A 28 -8.88 -14.05 0.39
N VAL A 29 -10.04 -14.10 1.05
CA VAL A 29 -10.84 -12.90 1.36
C VAL A 29 -10.08 -11.98 2.33
N VAL A 30 -9.49 -12.54 3.40
CA VAL A 30 -8.73 -11.77 4.38
C VAL A 30 -7.51 -11.10 3.74
N ILE A 31 -6.78 -11.81 2.88
CA ILE A 31 -5.62 -11.26 2.16
C ILE A 31 -6.07 -10.09 1.26
N LYS A 32 -7.14 -10.27 0.47
CA LYS A 32 -7.66 -9.19 -0.39
C LYS A 32 -8.10 -7.97 0.43
N GLY A 33 -8.72 -8.18 1.59
CA GLY A 33 -9.13 -7.07 2.47
C GLY A 33 -7.96 -6.23 3.00
N ARG A 34 -6.77 -6.82 3.14
CA ARG A 34 -5.55 -6.12 3.58
C ARG A 34 -4.81 -5.41 2.45
N MET A 35 -5.23 -5.59 1.19
CA MET A 35 -4.63 -4.86 0.08
C MET A 35 -4.96 -3.37 0.17
N VAL A 36 -4.00 -2.54 -0.21
CA VAL A 36 -4.17 -1.09 -0.26
C VAL A 36 -5.04 -0.75 -1.47
N LYS A 37 -6.12 -0.02 -1.22
CA LYS A 37 -7.06 0.47 -2.23
C LYS A 37 -6.67 1.86 -2.71
N GLU A 38 -6.24 2.73 -1.79
CA GLU A 38 -5.97 4.14 -2.08
C GLU A 38 -4.86 4.65 -1.17
N GLU A 39 -3.92 5.43 -1.73
CA GLU A 39 -2.96 6.24 -0.97
C GLU A 39 -3.10 7.68 -1.45
N SER A 40 -3.12 8.63 -0.51
CA SER A 40 -3.31 10.05 -0.82
C SER A 40 -2.40 10.92 0.05
N LEU A 41 -1.93 12.02 -0.54
CA LEU A 41 -1.16 13.05 0.15
C LEU A 41 -1.98 14.33 0.24
N LEU A 42 -2.28 14.77 1.46
CA LEU A 42 -2.90 16.06 1.72
C LEU A 42 -1.85 17.04 2.23
N VAL A 43 -1.70 18.17 1.53
CA VAL A 43 -0.76 19.22 1.90
C VAL A 43 -1.53 20.44 2.39
N ILE A 44 -1.21 20.88 3.61
CA ILE A 44 -1.82 22.05 4.24
C ILE A 44 -0.70 23.04 4.54
N ARG A 45 -0.69 24.17 3.83
CA ARG A 45 0.42 25.15 3.79
C ARG A 45 1.01 25.47 5.17
N ASP A 46 0.17 25.87 6.12
CA ASP A 46 0.60 26.37 7.42
C ASP A 46 0.61 25.31 8.53
N LEU A 47 0.09 24.11 8.25
CA LEU A 47 -0.04 23.04 9.24
C LEU A 47 0.95 21.90 9.00
N GLY A 48 1.08 21.44 7.76
CA GLY A 48 1.94 20.30 7.43
C GLY A 48 1.33 19.40 6.37
N VAL A 49 1.62 18.11 6.49
CA VAL A 49 1.28 17.12 5.48
C VAL A 49 0.66 15.90 6.15
N GLN A 50 -0.43 15.40 5.57
CA GLN A 50 -1.09 14.19 6.00
C GLN A 50 -1.02 13.13 4.90
N ILE A 51 -0.53 11.95 5.26
CA ILE A 51 -0.47 10.77 4.39
C ILE A 51 -1.60 9.84 4.83
N ASN A 52 -2.52 9.51 3.92
CA ASN A 52 -3.59 8.56 4.18
C ASN A 52 -3.43 7.32 3.32
N THR A 53 -3.71 6.16 3.90
CA THR A 53 -3.78 4.86 3.22
C THR A 53 -5.12 4.21 3.56
N LYS A 54 -5.90 3.81 2.56
CA LYS A 54 -7.15 3.06 2.74
C LYS A 54 -6.99 1.65 2.19
N TYR A 55 -7.55 0.68 2.90
CA TYR A 55 -7.54 -0.74 2.52
C TYR A 55 -8.89 -1.16 1.91
N TYR A 56 -8.92 -2.27 1.18
CA TYR A 56 -10.16 -2.82 0.63
C TYR A 56 -11.17 -3.26 1.70
N SER A 57 -10.72 -3.55 2.92
CA SER A 57 -11.58 -3.80 4.08
C SER A 57 -12.34 -2.56 4.58
N GLY A 58 -12.05 -1.37 4.05
CA GLY A 58 -12.63 -0.09 4.47
C GLY A 58 -11.85 0.62 5.57
N GLY A 59 -10.98 -0.09 6.30
CA GLY A 59 -10.06 0.52 7.26
C GLY A 59 -8.98 1.38 6.60
N GLY A 60 -8.28 2.19 7.39
CA GLY A 60 -7.18 3.00 6.90
C GLY A 60 -6.24 3.51 7.98
N THR A 61 -5.09 4.03 7.56
CA THR A 61 -4.11 4.69 8.43
C THR A 61 -3.89 6.11 7.96
N SER A 62 -3.70 7.02 8.91
CA SER A 62 -3.35 8.42 8.65
C SER A 62 -2.09 8.77 9.44
N GLU A 63 -1.11 9.36 8.77
CA GLU A 63 0.14 9.84 9.37
C GLU A 63 0.29 11.34 9.08
N PHE A 64 0.21 12.17 10.13
CA PHE A 64 0.39 13.61 10.02
C PHE A 64 1.80 14.04 10.41
N ILE A 65 2.41 14.89 9.58
CA ILE A 65 3.73 15.48 9.79
C ILE A 65 3.58 16.99 9.84
N ASP A 66 3.85 17.56 11.01
CA ASP A 66 3.84 19.01 11.26
C ASP A 66 4.84 19.74 10.34
N ARG A 67 4.42 20.87 9.78
CA ARG A 67 5.21 21.74 8.89
C ARG A 67 6.58 22.10 9.47
N LYS A 68 6.68 22.32 10.79
CA LYS A 68 7.93 22.65 11.49
C LYS A 68 8.95 21.51 11.44
N LYS A 69 8.47 20.28 11.32
CA LYS A 69 9.29 19.07 11.22
C LYS A 69 9.65 18.74 9.77
N ILE A 70 9.03 19.35 8.76
CA ILE A 70 9.35 19.06 7.35
C ILE A 70 10.60 19.86 6.94
N LYS A 71 11.64 19.15 6.48
CA LYS A 71 12.82 19.75 5.86
C LYS A 71 12.57 19.99 4.37
N SER A 72 12.15 18.95 3.65
CA SER A 72 11.84 19.00 2.22
C SER A 72 11.04 17.77 1.80
N ILE A 73 10.36 17.86 0.67
CA ILE A 73 9.89 16.69 -0.08
C ILE A 73 10.90 16.42 -1.18
N ILE A 74 11.14 15.15 -1.49
CA ILE A 74 11.98 14.70 -2.60
C ILE A 74 11.29 13.59 -3.39
N ILE A 75 11.69 13.43 -4.64
CA ILE A 75 11.53 12.19 -5.39
C ILE A 75 12.92 11.56 -5.45
N ASN A 76 13.03 10.29 -5.10
CA ASN A 76 14.28 9.54 -5.21
C ASN A 76 14.08 8.28 -6.06
N GLU A 77 15.17 7.82 -6.66
CA GLU A 77 15.26 6.53 -7.31
C GLU A 77 15.78 5.48 -6.33
N GLY A 78 15.19 4.29 -6.37
CA GLY A 78 15.64 3.12 -5.65
C GLY A 78 16.03 2.05 -6.66
N ILE A 79 17.29 1.62 -6.63
CA ILE A 79 17.78 0.54 -7.47
C ILE A 79 17.55 -0.77 -6.71
N THR A 80 16.76 -1.66 -7.30
CA THR A 80 16.60 -3.05 -6.87
C THR A 80 17.38 -3.95 -7.83
N MET A 81 17.58 -5.24 -7.50
CA MET A 81 18.34 -6.24 -8.27
C MET A 81 18.00 -6.37 -9.78
N GLY A 82 16.95 -5.72 -10.27
CA GLY A 82 16.67 -5.62 -11.70
C GLY A 82 15.77 -4.45 -12.12
N ASP A 83 15.40 -3.55 -11.21
CA ASP A 83 14.40 -2.50 -11.47
C ASP A 83 14.81 -1.17 -10.85
N ILE A 84 14.51 -0.08 -11.55
CA ILE A 84 14.61 1.29 -11.03
C ILE A 84 13.20 1.73 -10.63
N ILE A 85 13.02 2.02 -9.34
CA ILE A 85 11.73 2.41 -8.78
C ILE A 85 11.83 3.84 -8.27
N PHE A 86 10.97 4.71 -8.78
CA PHE A 86 10.84 6.08 -8.26
C PHE A 86 9.85 6.12 -7.09
N TYR A 87 10.22 6.84 -6.04
CA TYR A 87 9.35 7.05 -4.88
C TYR A 87 9.45 8.47 -4.36
N MET A 88 8.34 8.97 -3.84
CA MET A 88 8.29 10.25 -3.14
C MET A 88 8.49 10.07 -1.65
N ALA A 89 9.34 10.90 -1.05
CA ALA A 89 9.62 10.86 0.38
C ALA A 89 9.70 12.27 0.99
N ILE A 90 9.36 12.36 2.27
CA ILE A 90 9.44 13.57 3.08
C ILE A 90 10.63 13.42 4.02
N ILE A 91 11.56 14.37 3.92
CA ILE A 91 12.69 14.47 4.84
C ILE A 91 12.21 15.22 6.09
N VAL A 92 12.32 14.55 7.24
CA VAL A 92 11.88 15.08 8.54
C VAL A 92 13.09 15.61 9.31
N ARG A 93 13.02 16.85 9.78
CA ARG A 93 14.04 17.49 10.64
C ARG A 93 14.22 16.68 11.92
N LYS A 94 15.48 16.55 12.35
CA LYS A 94 15.86 15.84 13.59
C LYS A 94 15.48 14.35 13.63
N LYS A 95 15.12 13.76 12.49
CA LYS A 95 15.01 12.32 12.30
C LYS A 95 15.92 11.90 11.15
N GLU A 96 16.68 10.85 11.34
CA GLU A 96 17.51 10.27 10.26
C GLU A 96 16.65 9.53 9.22
N LYS A 97 15.40 9.19 9.59
CA LYS A 97 14.48 8.43 8.75
C LYS A 97 13.62 9.34 7.88
N MET A 98 13.58 9.04 6.58
CA MET A 98 12.63 9.62 5.62
C MET A 98 11.28 8.91 5.71
N VAL A 99 10.19 9.65 5.45
CA VAL A 99 8.84 9.08 5.38
C VAL A 99 8.43 8.94 3.92
N ILE A 100 8.20 7.70 3.47
CA ILE A 100 7.72 7.42 2.11
C ILE A 100 6.23 7.75 2.04
N VAL A 101 5.83 8.52 1.02
CA VAL A 101 4.46 9.00 0.84
C VAL A 101 3.54 7.90 0.31
N PHE A 102 3.95 7.23 -0.77
CA PHE A 102 3.20 6.16 -1.41
C PHE A 102 3.95 4.85 -1.21
N LYS A 103 3.62 4.13 -0.12
CA LYS A 103 4.37 2.95 0.32
C LYS A 103 4.08 1.76 -0.59
N THR A 104 2.83 1.63 -1.03
CA THR A 104 2.33 0.41 -1.68
C THR A 104 1.99 0.65 -3.14
N LEU A 105 1.29 1.73 -3.48
CA LEU A 105 0.76 1.92 -4.84
C LEU A 105 1.84 2.30 -5.86
N ARG A 106 2.99 2.82 -5.39
CA ARG A 106 4.15 3.22 -6.20
C ARG A 106 3.74 3.84 -7.55
N PRO A 107 3.12 5.03 -7.55
CA PRO A 107 2.63 5.67 -8.76
C PRO A 107 3.72 5.86 -9.81
N ARG A 108 3.32 6.00 -11.07
CA ARG A 108 4.24 6.30 -12.18
C ARG A 108 4.93 7.65 -11.94
N ILE A 109 6.12 7.81 -12.51
CA ILE A 109 6.96 9.00 -12.32
C ILE A 109 6.24 10.30 -12.73
N ASP A 110 5.44 10.28 -13.81
CA ASP A 110 4.69 11.46 -14.27
C ASP A 110 3.70 11.93 -13.20
N THR A 111 2.92 11.00 -12.63
CA THR A 111 1.99 11.28 -11.53
C THR A 111 2.73 11.75 -10.28
N LEU A 112 3.88 11.15 -9.94
CA LEU A 112 4.71 11.59 -8.82
C LEU A 112 5.22 13.02 -9.02
N LEU A 113 5.64 13.37 -10.23
CA LEU A 113 6.12 14.72 -10.59
C LEU A 113 5.00 15.77 -10.44
N ASP A 114 3.80 15.46 -10.88
CA ASP A 114 2.65 16.36 -10.75
C ASP A 114 2.30 16.61 -9.27
N ILE A 115 2.22 15.53 -8.49
CA ILE A 115 1.99 15.61 -7.04
C ILE A 115 3.12 16.38 -6.36
N PHE A 116 4.37 16.19 -6.79
CA PHE A 116 5.53 16.88 -6.23
C PHE A 116 5.47 18.38 -6.49
N LYS A 117 5.22 18.79 -7.74
CA LYS A 117 5.10 20.19 -8.12
C LYS A 117 3.98 20.87 -7.34
N GLY A 118 2.79 20.25 -7.29
CA GLY A 118 1.65 20.77 -6.52
C GLY A 118 1.95 20.88 -5.02
N SER A 119 2.53 19.83 -4.43
CA SER A 119 2.90 19.83 -3.00
C SER A 119 3.92 20.92 -2.68
N ARG A 120 4.94 21.09 -3.53
CA ARG A 120 6.00 22.08 -3.32
C ARG A 120 5.47 23.51 -3.46
N ALA A 121 4.62 23.76 -4.46
CA ALA A 121 3.98 25.06 -4.66
C ALA A 121 3.12 25.47 -3.44
N ILE A 122 2.38 24.53 -2.86
CA ILE A 122 1.56 24.80 -1.67
C ILE A 122 2.44 25.05 -0.43
N MET A 123 3.48 24.25 -0.22
CA MET A 123 4.28 24.28 1.02
C MET A 123 5.34 25.39 1.10
N PHE A 124 5.93 25.78 -0.03
CA PHE A 124 7.05 26.72 -0.07
C PHE A 124 6.71 28.06 -0.72
N GLY A 125 5.53 28.19 -1.32
CA GLY A 125 5.20 29.33 -2.15
C GLY A 125 5.95 29.25 -3.49
N SER A 126 5.24 29.53 -4.58
CA SER A 126 5.82 29.78 -5.90
C SER A 126 6.63 31.06 -5.90
#